data_AF-A0A8X8ZPF4-F1
#
_entry.id   AF-A0A8X8ZPF4-F1
#
_cell.length_a   1.000
_cell.length_b   1.000
_cell.length_c   1.000
_cell.angle_alpha   90.00
_cell.angle_beta   90.00
_cell.angle_gamma   90.00
#
_symmetry.space_group_name_H-M   'P 1'
#
loop_
_entity.id
_entity.type
_entity.pdbx_description
1 polymer ?
#
loop_
_entity_poly.entity_id
_entity_poly.type
_entity_poly.pdbx_seq_one_letter_code
_entity_poly.pdbx_strand_id
1 'polypeptide(L)'
;MNLSPHLSVSFIGNFFSGSNITVIENTEAPQEVVVQPPEVVGTKGSGSRLPSRVEKALKLKSKPLRQCKKCQEWGHHDSRNCDKFKEKEKRRSRRNSEV
;
A
#
# COMPACT_ATOMS: atom_id res chain seq x y z
N MET A 1 23.19 -27.98 -29.74
CA MET A 1 24.05 -26.79 -29.64
C MET A 1 23.58 -25.81 -30.69
N ASN A 2 22.80 -24.81 -30.31
CA ASN A 2 22.48 -23.69 -31.21
C ASN A 2 22.46 -22.44 -30.35
N LEU A 3 23.61 -21.76 -30.36
CA LEU A 3 23.78 -20.39 -29.91
C LEU A 3 23.12 -19.49 -30.95
N SER A 4 22.12 -18.73 -30.54
CA SER A 4 21.64 -17.57 -31.32
C SER A 4 21.71 -16.33 -30.43
N PRO A 5 22.55 -15.35 -30.77
CA PRO A 5 22.63 -14.07 -30.08
C PRO A 5 21.70 -13.07 -30.76
N HIS A 6 20.79 -12.45 -30.03
CA HIS A 6 20.18 -11.19 -30.49
C HIS A 6 19.62 -10.41 -29.30
N LEU A 7 20.51 -9.66 -28.65
CA LEU A 7 20.12 -8.55 -27.79
C LEU A 7 20.54 -7.26 -28.51
N SER A 8 19.65 -6.72 -29.34
CA SER A 8 19.77 -5.37 -29.87
C SER A 8 19.21 -4.40 -28.83
N VAL A 9 20.09 -3.85 -27.99
CA VAL A 9 19.74 -2.72 -27.11
C VAL A 9 19.90 -1.44 -27.93
N SER A 10 18.78 -0.80 -28.25
CA SER A 10 18.74 0.49 -28.93
C SER A 10 19.30 1.58 -28.00
N PHE A 11 20.57 1.92 -28.17
CA PHE A 11 21.22 3.05 -27.50
C PHE A 11 20.84 4.32 -28.27
N ILE A 12 19.75 4.98 -27.89
CA ILE A 12 19.46 6.35 -28.34
C ILE A 12 20.40 7.26 -27.55
N GLY A 13 21.61 7.45 -28.10
CA GLY A 13 22.57 8.42 -27.58
C GLY A 13 22.08 9.83 -27.84
N ASN A 14 21.64 10.52 -26.80
CA ASN A 14 21.42 11.96 -26.86
C ASN A 14 22.78 12.66 -26.95
N PHE A 15 23.01 13.26 -28.12
CA PHE A 15 24.14 14.13 -28.44
C PHE A 15 24.01 15.43 -27.63
N PHE A 16 24.58 15.45 -26.43
CA PHE A 16 24.81 16.69 -25.69
C PHE A 16 26.12 17.31 -26.19
N SER A 17 25.99 18.42 -26.91
CA SER A 17 27.11 19.25 -27.36
C SER A 17 27.96 19.69 -26.16
N GLY A 18 29.16 19.12 -26.04
CA GLY A 18 30.14 19.49 -25.02
C GLY A 18 30.74 20.86 -25.32
N SER A 19 30.40 21.82 -24.48
CA SER A 19 31.07 23.11 -24.32
C SER A 19 32.56 22.92 -23.97
N ASN A 20 33.39 23.85 -24.42
CA ASN A 20 34.85 23.92 -24.25
C ASN A 20 35.33 23.57 -22.82
N ILE A 21 36.34 22.70 -22.75
CA ILE A 21 37.10 22.37 -21.54
C ILE A 21 38.03 23.56 -21.24
N THR A 22 37.67 24.39 -20.25
CA THR A 22 38.62 25.28 -19.60
C THR A 22 39.24 24.57 -18.40
N VAL A 23 40.57 24.56 -18.38
CA VAL A 23 41.45 24.03 -17.34
C VAL A 23 40.97 24.43 -15.94
N ILE A 24 40.72 23.46 -15.07
CA ILE A 24 40.45 23.70 -13.64
C ILE A 24 41.81 23.82 -12.95
N GLU A 25 42.29 25.04 -12.84
CA GLU A 25 43.38 25.43 -11.94
C GLU A 25 42.80 25.58 -10.53
N ASN A 26 43.43 24.91 -9.56
CA ASN A 26 43.36 25.16 -8.11
C ASN A 26 41.98 25.08 -7.43
N THR A 27 41.81 23.96 -6.75
CA THR A 27 40.69 23.54 -5.91
C THR A 27 40.49 24.44 -4.68
N GLU A 28 39.36 25.12 -4.58
CA GLU A 28 38.75 25.42 -3.27
C GLU A 28 37.59 24.45 -3.04
N ALA A 29 37.67 23.68 -1.97
CA ALA A 29 36.58 22.79 -1.56
C ALA A 29 35.34 23.64 -1.25
N PRO A 30 34.14 23.24 -1.71
CA PRO A 30 32.92 23.98 -1.43
C PRO A 30 32.75 24.14 0.08
N GLN A 31 32.67 25.40 0.55
CA GLN A 31 32.61 25.76 1.97
C GLN A 31 31.33 25.29 2.67
N GLU A 32 30.30 24.89 1.91
CA GLU A 32 29.05 24.43 2.49
C GLU A 32 28.52 23.20 1.75
N VAL A 33 28.63 22.04 2.40
CA VAL A 33 28.02 20.78 1.96
C VAL A 33 26.69 20.65 2.67
N VAL A 34 25.58 20.88 1.96
CA VAL A 34 24.24 20.58 2.48
C VAL A 34 24.03 19.07 2.46
N VAL A 35 24.36 18.43 3.58
CA VAL A 35 24.12 17.00 3.79
C VAL A 35 22.62 16.80 4.01
N GLN A 36 21.94 16.27 2.99
CA GLN A 36 20.56 15.83 3.17
C GLN A 36 20.54 14.64 4.14
N PRO A 37 19.65 14.63 5.15
CA PRO A 37 19.52 13.48 6.03
C PRO A 37 19.16 12.23 5.21
N PRO A 38 19.75 11.07 5.54
CA PRO A 38 19.45 9.85 4.82
C PRO A 38 17.97 9.52 4.91
N GLU A 39 17.44 8.96 3.82
CA GLU A 39 16.07 8.48 3.78
C GLU A 39 15.82 7.53 4.96
N VAL A 40 14.78 7.80 5.75
CA VAL A 40 14.49 7.04 6.96
C VAL A 40 13.97 5.67 6.55
N VAL A 41 14.89 4.71 6.40
CA VAL A 41 14.55 3.33 6.07
C VAL A 41 13.95 2.63 7.29
N GLY A 42 12.84 1.90 7.09
CA GLY A 42 12.21 1.12 8.15
C GLY A 42 13.16 0.03 8.65
N THR A 43 13.70 0.20 9.85
CA THR A 43 14.59 -0.77 10.50
C THR A 43 13.80 -1.88 11.18
N LYS A 44 14.45 -3.00 11.52
CA LYS A 44 13.82 -4.10 12.26
C LYS A 44 13.30 -3.57 13.60
N GLY A 45 11.98 -3.45 13.73
CA GLY A 45 11.32 -2.86 14.90
C GLY A 45 10.63 -1.51 14.66
N SER A 46 10.71 -0.94 13.45
CA SER A 46 10.00 0.30 13.07
C SER A 46 8.50 0.10 12.86
N GLY A 47 7.99 -1.13 12.96
CA GLY A 47 6.57 -1.45 12.87
C GLY A 47 5.84 -1.14 14.18
N SER A 48 4.56 -0.76 14.07
CA SER A 48 3.71 -0.58 15.25
C SER A 48 3.51 -1.89 16.01
N ARG A 49 3.46 -1.82 17.34
CA ARG A 49 3.12 -2.96 18.21
C ARG A 49 1.80 -3.61 17.77
N LEU A 50 1.78 -4.95 17.71
CA LEU A 50 0.57 -5.73 17.47
C LEU A 50 -0.36 -5.63 18.69
N PRO A 51 -1.60 -5.14 18.54
CA PRO A 51 -2.50 -4.99 19.69
C PRO A 51 -3.01 -6.35 20.18
N SER A 52 -3.15 -6.46 21.50
CA SER A 52 -3.64 -7.67 22.18
C SER A 52 -5.11 -7.96 21.85
N ARG A 53 -5.58 -9.19 22.15
CA ARG A 53 -7.01 -9.54 21.99
C ARG A 53 -7.93 -8.61 22.79
N VAL A 54 -7.51 -8.24 23.99
CA VAL A 54 -8.25 -7.34 24.88
C VAL A 54 -8.33 -5.94 24.28
N GLU A 55 -7.20 -5.40 23.82
CA GLU A 55 -7.15 -4.08 23.18
C GLU A 55 -8.01 -4.01 21.92
N LYS A 56 -8.01 -5.08 21.09
CA LYS A 56 -8.89 -5.18 19.92
C LYS A 56 -10.36 -5.17 20.31
N ALA A 57 -10.74 -5.91 21.35
CA ALA A 57 -12.12 -5.96 21.82
C ALA A 57 -12.59 -4.60 22.37
N LEU A 58 -11.76 -3.91 23.14
CA LEU A 58 -12.06 -2.57 23.66
C LEU A 58 -12.24 -1.55 22.52
N LYS A 59 -11.36 -1.58 21.52
CA LYS A 59 -11.48 -0.74 20.31
C LYS A 59 -12.73 -1.02 19.49
N LEU A 60 -13.30 -2.23 19.55
CA LEU A 60 -14.56 -2.53 18.89
C LEU A 60 -15.74 -1.98 19.69
N LYS A 61 -15.71 -2.13 21.02
CA LYS A 61 -16.75 -1.61 21.92
C LYS A 61 -16.82 -0.08 21.93
N SER A 62 -15.69 0.60 21.72
CA SER A 62 -15.63 2.06 21.67
C SER A 62 -16.17 2.65 20.36
N LYS A 63 -16.36 1.84 19.32
CA LYS A 63 -16.92 2.32 18.04
C LYS A 63 -18.42 2.56 18.20
N PRO A 64 -18.96 3.68 17.69
CA PRO A 64 -20.38 3.95 17.75
C PRO A 64 -21.18 2.87 17.00
N LEU A 65 -22.34 2.54 17.54
CA LEU A 65 -23.32 1.71 16.85
C LEU A 65 -23.95 2.52 15.72
N ARG A 66 -24.25 1.85 14.61
CA ARG A 66 -24.92 2.45 13.45
C ARG A 66 -26.18 1.67 13.14
N GLN A 67 -27.21 2.36 12.68
CA GLN A 67 -28.45 1.72 12.24
C GLN A 67 -28.29 1.17 10.82
N CYS A 68 -28.59 -0.11 10.65
CA CYS A 68 -28.54 -0.78 9.35
C CYS A 68 -29.78 -0.46 8.50
N LYS A 69 -29.63 0.03 7.26
CA LYS A 69 -30.78 0.32 6.38
C LYS A 69 -31.62 -0.90 5.98
N LYS A 70 -31.06 -2.12 6.02
CA LYS A 70 -31.76 -3.34 5.59
C LYS A 70 -32.59 -3.99 6.70
N CYS A 71 -32.03 -4.13 7.90
CA CYS A 71 -32.72 -4.75 9.04
C CYS A 71 -33.19 -3.73 10.10
N GLN A 72 -32.83 -2.46 9.94
CA GLN A 72 -33.17 -1.34 10.84
C GLN A 72 -32.63 -1.46 12.27
N GLU A 73 -31.72 -2.39 12.52
CA GLU A 73 -31.11 -2.60 13.84
C GLU A 73 -29.84 -1.79 14.05
N TRP A 74 -29.60 -1.42 15.31
CA TRP A 74 -28.37 -0.81 15.78
C TRP A 74 -27.30 -1.88 16.01
N GLY A 75 -26.18 -1.77 15.33
CA GLY A 75 -25.11 -2.76 15.42
C GLY A 75 -23.78 -2.26 14.85
N HIS A 76 -22.80 -3.16 14.80
CA HIS A 76 -21.50 -2.88 14.15
C HIS A 76 -21.48 -3.24 12.66
N HIS A 77 -22.57 -3.79 12.11
CA HIS A 77 -22.70 -4.11 10.68
C HIS A 77 -23.30 -2.95 9.88
N ASP A 78 -23.12 -2.94 8.56
CA ASP A 78 -23.81 -2.03 7.63
C ASP A 78 -24.84 -2.78 6.80
N SER A 79 -25.55 -2.06 5.91
CA SER A 79 -26.50 -2.69 4.98
C SER A 79 -25.85 -3.69 4.03
N ARG A 80 -24.56 -3.54 3.71
CA ARG A 80 -23.83 -4.46 2.83
C ARG A 80 -23.49 -5.76 3.55
N ASN A 81 -23.16 -5.68 4.84
CA ASN A 81 -22.82 -6.81 5.68
C ASN A 81 -23.93 -7.18 6.69
N CYS A 82 -25.19 -7.02 6.31
CA CYS A 82 -26.31 -7.38 7.19
C CYS A 82 -26.46 -8.91 7.26
N ASP A 83 -26.15 -9.49 8.42
CA ASP A 83 -26.18 -10.94 8.63
C ASP A 83 -27.58 -11.53 8.46
N LYS A 84 -28.61 -10.83 8.96
CA LYS A 84 -30.01 -11.24 8.81
C LYS A 84 -30.43 -11.40 7.36
N PHE A 85 -29.99 -10.49 6.49
CA PHE A 85 -30.33 -10.56 5.08
C PHE A 85 -29.55 -11.69 4.38
N LYS A 86 -28.25 -11.83 4.69
CA LYS A 86 -27.44 -12.94 4.17
C LYS A 86 -27.99 -14.31 4.58
N GLU A 87 -28.46 -14.46 5.80
CA GLU A 87 -29.08 -15.70 6.26
C GLU A 87 -30.41 -15.97 5.52
N LYS A 88 -31.24 -14.94 5.34
CA LYS A 88 -32.50 -15.05 4.60
C LYS A 88 -32.28 -15.46 3.15
N GLU A 89 -31.27 -14.90 2.50
CA GLU A 89 -30.86 -15.25 1.13
C GLU A 89 -30.36 -16.70 1.06
N LYS A 90 -29.47 -17.11 1.97
CA LYS A 90 -29.03 -18.50 2.07
C LYS A 90 -30.20 -19.47 2.24
N ARG A 91 -31.16 -19.17 3.12
CA ARG A 91 -32.35 -20.00 3.34
C ARG A 91 -33.25 -20.07 2.11
N ARG A 92 -33.35 -18.99 1.32
CA ARG A 92 -34.07 -18.99 0.04
C ARG A 92 -33.36 -19.85 -1.00
N SER A 93 -32.04 -19.72 -1.13
CA SER A 93 -31.26 -20.51 -2.08
C SER A 93 -31.36 -22.02 -1.82
N ARG A 94 -31.31 -22.44 -0.54
CA ARG A 94 -31.50 -23.84 -0.13
C ARG A 94 -32.86 -24.40 -0.53
N ARG A 95 -33.93 -23.63 -0.34
CA ARG A 95 -35.27 -24.04 -0.80
C ARG A 95 -35.36 -24.14 -2.31
N ASN A 96 -34.72 -23.22 -3.05
CA ASN A 96 -34.75 -23.23 -4.50
C ASN A 96 -33.90 -24.37 -5.12
N SER A 97 -32.94 -24.91 -4.38
CA SER A 97 -32.17 -26.08 -4.84
C SER A 97 -32.85 -27.42 -4.57
N GLU A 98 -33.93 -27.44 -3.78
CA GLU A 98 -34.72 -28.65 -3.48
C GLU A 98 -35.94 -28.81 -4.40
N VAL A 99 -36.21 -27.82 -5.25
CA VAL A 99 -37.25 -27.81 -6.29
C VAL A 99 -36.59 -28.05 -7.64
#